data_AF-A0AAN8RX21-F1
#
_entry.id   AF-A0AAN8RX21-F1
#
_cell.length_a   1.000
_cell.length_b   1.000
_cell.length_c   1.000
_cell.angle_alpha   90.00
_cell.angle_beta   90.00
_cell.angle_gamma   90.00
#
_symmetry.space_group_name_H-M   'P 1'
#
loop_
_entity.id
_entity.type
_entity.pdbx_description
1 polymer ?
#
loop_
_entity_poly.entity_id
_entity_poly.type
_entity_poly.pdbx_seq_one_letter_code
_entity_poly.pdbx_strand_id
1 'polypeptide(L)'
;MATIQACMTASERRDGFNYDENRVNYPYHSPQTEDLRKSHQAFRIQLPLPSSNAYDTDSKDGRFYRTFHRDLKYILKRTDLRAHKYTFVTQDGDSGRETVHSVLWDYETGHVRISPMFKSSEFDALRKKNTPRRCVTRNGLNDCYASITGGNIEAQGFWIPYLAAKALCSRFCYNIRDALSPIFGNDFPALCERERSKILSDGKGYGSEETLQIESSVVDAVKAKQAVVEWQIYVEEGVVRADRQEKLPPIEDAWKQYLATCKGLSMPPRLSYPESPLEQQEAEIQAAKILIELRYGDSEWPVFQSS
;
A
#
# COMPACT_ATOMS: atom_id res chain seq x y z
N MET A 1 34.16 20.45 -26.06
CA MET A 1 34.13 19.02 -25.70
C MET A 1 32.73 18.71 -25.20
N ALA A 2 31.89 18.14 -26.05
CA ALA A 2 30.49 17.86 -25.76
C ALA A 2 30.37 16.52 -25.01
N THR A 3 29.78 16.56 -23.82
CA THR A 3 29.49 15.39 -22.99
C THR A 3 28.38 14.58 -23.66
N ILE A 4 28.73 13.39 -24.15
CA ILE A 4 27.77 12.44 -24.72
C ILE A 4 26.95 11.89 -23.57
N GLN A 5 25.69 12.32 -23.49
CA GLN A 5 24.66 11.74 -22.66
C GLN A 5 24.37 10.34 -23.18
N ALA A 6 24.85 9.31 -22.46
CA ALA A 6 24.59 7.92 -22.77
C ALA A 6 23.09 7.64 -22.63
N CYS A 7 22.39 7.70 -23.76
CA CYS A 7 21.00 7.27 -23.88
C CYS A 7 21.00 5.74 -23.85
N MET A 8 20.51 5.15 -22.75
CA MET A 8 20.42 3.69 -22.61
C MET A 8 19.58 3.11 -23.76
N THR A 9 20.14 2.14 -24.48
CA THR A 9 19.53 1.57 -25.68
C THR A 9 18.35 0.68 -25.33
N ALA A 10 17.35 0.61 -26.21
CA ALA A 10 16.12 -0.17 -26.01
C ALA A 10 16.31 -1.70 -25.88
N SER A 11 17.55 -2.19 -25.95
CA SER A 11 17.91 -3.61 -25.89
C SER A 11 17.96 -4.17 -24.46
N GLU A 12 18.20 -3.34 -23.44
CA GLU A 12 18.20 -3.77 -22.02
C GLU A 12 16.77 -3.97 -21.46
N ARG A 13 15.73 -3.90 -22.31
CA ARG A 13 14.30 -3.92 -21.94
C ARG A 13 13.67 -5.31 -21.79
N ARG A 14 14.44 -6.41 -21.85
CA ARG A 14 13.92 -7.80 -21.91
C ARG A 14 14.45 -8.79 -20.86
N ASP A 15 14.87 -8.32 -19.69
CA ASP A 15 15.01 -9.26 -18.58
C ASP A 15 13.64 -9.48 -17.95
N GLY A 16 13.07 -10.67 -18.16
CA GLY A 16 11.79 -11.07 -17.60
C GLY A 16 11.82 -11.01 -16.08
N PHE A 17 10.78 -10.45 -15.46
CA PHE A 17 10.70 -10.41 -14.00
C PHE A 17 10.38 -11.81 -13.47
N ASN A 18 11.22 -12.32 -12.57
CA ASN A 18 10.98 -13.59 -11.90
C ASN A 18 10.13 -13.38 -10.64
N TYR A 19 9.03 -14.12 -10.50
CA TYR A 19 8.21 -14.10 -9.28
C TYR A 19 8.96 -14.84 -8.18
N ASP A 20 9.52 -14.09 -7.24
CA ASP A 20 10.17 -14.65 -6.06
C ASP A 20 9.16 -14.71 -4.92
N GLU A 21 8.69 -15.93 -4.61
CA GLU A 21 7.80 -16.19 -3.49
C GLU A 21 8.38 -15.70 -2.17
N ASN A 22 9.70 -15.54 -2.01
CA ASN A 22 10.32 -15.01 -0.78
C ASN A 22 10.16 -13.48 -0.62
N ARG A 23 9.77 -12.77 -1.68
CA ARG A 23 9.57 -11.30 -1.68
C ARG A 23 8.10 -10.88 -1.51
N VAL A 24 7.21 -11.84 -1.35
CA VAL A 24 5.77 -11.61 -1.16
C VAL A 24 5.51 -11.25 0.30
N ASN A 25 5.30 -9.97 0.59
CA ASN A 25 4.99 -9.48 1.94
C ASN A 25 3.48 -9.49 2.24
N TYR A 26 2.65 -9.38 1.20
CA TYR A 26 1.19 -9.32 1.27
C TYR A 26 0.57 -10.42 0.39
N PRO A 27 0.57 -11.68 0.86
CA PRO A 27 0.01 -12.81 0.10
C PRO A 27 -1.52 -12.77 0.07
N TYR A 28 -2.11 -13.64 -0.76
CA TYR A 28 -3.54 -13.92 -0.71
C TYR A 28 -3.92 -14.64 0.59
N HIS A 29 -5.14 -14.39 1.05
CA HIS A 29 -5.76 -15.17 2.11
C HIS A 29 -6.77 -16.14 1.53
N SER A 30 -6.53 -17.44 1.71
CA SER A 30 -7.51 -18.48 1.40
C SER A 30 -8.64 -18.48 2.44
N PRO A 31 -9.90 -18.74 2.03
CA PRO A 31 -11.03 -18.80 2.95
C PRO A 31 -10.94 -19.99 3.90
N GLN A 32 -10.93 -19.70 5.20
CA GLN A 32 -10.74 -20.70 6.27
C GLN A 32 -12.05 -21.34 6.74
N THR A 33 -13.17 -20.62 6.67
CA THR A 33 -14.48 -21.10 7.13
C THR A 33 -15.37 -21.48 5.96
N GLU A 34 -16.32 -22.39 6.21
CA GLU A 34 -17.27 -22.84 5.18
C GLU A 34 -18.19 -21.71 4.72
N ASP A 35 -18.64 -20.86 5.64
CA ASP A 35 -19.49 -19.71 5.31
C ASP A 35 -18.75 -18.72 4.40
N LEU A 36 -17.46 -18.48 4.66
CA LEU A 36 -16.66 -17.60 3.82
C LEU A 36 -16.42 -18.20 2.44
N ARG A 37 -16.24 -19.53 2.33
CA ARG A 37 -16.17 -20.22 1.04
C ARG A 37 -17.45 -20.08 0.22
N LYS A 38 -18.61 -20.28 0.85
CA LYS A 38 -19.91 -20.07 0.20
C LYS A 38 -20.08 -18.62 -0.27
N SER A 39 -19.67 -17.66 0.56
CA SER A 39 -19.69 -16.25 0.18
C SER A 39 -18.75 -15.95 -0.99
N HIS A 40 -17.53 -16.50 -1.00
CA HIS A 40 -16.59 -16.40 -2.13
C HIS A 40 -17.17 -16.95 -3.43
N GLN A 41 -17.90 -18.07 -3.36
CA GLN A 41 -18.63 -18.62 -4.50
C GLN A 41 -19.75 -17.69 -4.98
N ALA A 42 -20.52 -17.10 -4.05
CA ALA A 42 -21.59 -16.16 -4.38
C ALA A 42 -21.05 -14.90 -5.09
N PHE A 43 -19.92 -14.37 -4.61
CA PHE A 43 -19.20 -13.27 -5.24
C PHE A 43 -18.42 -13.66 -6.50
N ARG A 44 -18.39 -14.96 -6.85
CA ARG A 44 -17.66 -15.51 -8.00
C ARG A 44 -16.20 -15.01 -8.02
N ILE A 45 -15.53 -15.11 -6.87
CA ILE A 45 -14.15 -14.65 -6.75
C ILE A 45 -13.24 -15.48 -7.66
N GLN A 46 -12.54 -14.81 -8.58
CA GLN A 46 -11.56 -15.44 -9.45
C GLN A 46 -10.15 -14.99 -9.07
N LEU A 47 -9.41 -15.90 -8.46
CA LEU A 47 -7.97 -15.75 -8.25
C LEU A 47 -7.23 -16.08 -9.56
N PRO A 48 -6.09 -15.43 -9.85
CA PRO A 48 -5.28 -15.74 -11.01
C PRO A 48 -4.75 -17.16 -10.87
N LEU A 49 -5.04 -17.99 -11.86
CA LEU A 49 -4.47 -19.33 -11.95
C LEU A 49 -2.97 -19.19 -12.22
N PRO A 50 -2.09 -19.95 -11.54
CA PRO A 50 -0.69 -20.02 -11.93
C PRO A 50 -0.61 -20.54 -13.38
N SER A 51 -0.08 -19.73 -14.29
CA SER A 51 0.20 -20.17 -15.66
C SER A 51 1.17 -21.35 -15.63
N SER A 52 0.85 -22.44 -16.33
CA SER A 52 1.73 -23.59 -16.51
C SER A 52 2.91 -23.34 -17.45
N ASN A 53 2.96 -22.17 -18.11
CA ASN A 53 4.03 -21.81 -19.05
C ASN A 53 4.89 -20.68 -18.47
N ALA A 54 6.05 -21.07 -17.94
CA ALA A 54 7.03 -20.22 -17.24
C ALA A 54 7.87 -19.29 -18.13
N TYR A 55 7.46 -19.03 -19.38
CA TYR A 55 8.31 -18.35 -20.37
C TYR A 55 7.73 -17.04 -20.94
N ASP A 56 6.63 -16.53 -20.40
CA ASP A 56 5.98 -15.28 -20.86
C ASP A 56 5.44 -14.49 -19.66
N THR A 57 6.35 -14.16 -18.72
CA THR A 57 6.03 -13.70 -17.35
C THR A 57 5.56 -12.25 -17.22
N ASP A 58 5.68 -11.42 -18.26
CA ASP A 58 5.41 -9.98 -18.13
C ASP A 58 3.98 -9.56 -18.48
N SER A 59 3.23 -10.34 -19.26
CA SER A 59 1.92 -9.87 -19.78
C SER A 59 0.74 -10.81 -19.54
N LYS A 60 0.95 -12.10 -19.21
CA LYS A 60 -0.15 -13.08 -19.07
C LYS A 60 -0.46 -13.49 -17.64
N ASP A 61 0.50 -13.39 -16.72
CA ASP A 61 0.28 -13.74 -15.32
C ASP A 61 -0.46 -12.65 -14.51
N GLY A 62 -0.76 -11.49 -15.12
CA GLY A 62 -1.51 -10.40 -14.48
C GLY A 62 -0.86 -9.86 -13.19
N ARG A 63 0.42 -10.18 -12.97
CA ARG A 63 1.15 -9.97 -11.72
C ARG A 63 2.14 -8.80 -11.74
N PHE A 64 2.41 -8.26 -12.93
CA PHE A 64 3.41 -7.22 -13.13
C PHE A 64 2.80 -6.09 -13.96
N TYR A 65 2.91 -4.88 -13.44
CA TYR A 65 2.41 -3.67 -14.07
C TYR A 65 3.57 -2.67 -14.14
N ARG A 66 4.28 -2.64 -15.26
CA ARG A 66 5.30 -1.61 -15.49
C ARG A 66 4.58 -0.29 -15.79
N THR A 67 4.60 0.64 -14.83
CA THR A 67 4.05 1.99 -15.04
C THR A 67 5.03 3.03 -14.52
N PHE A 68 5.55 3.83 -15.44
CA PHE A 68 6.50 4.88 -15.12
C PHE A 68 5.74 6.08 -14.56
N HIS A 69 5.53 6.07 -13.26
CA HIS A 69 5.03 7.24 -12.55
C HIS A 69 6.08 7.71 -11.55
N ARG A 70 6.46 9.00 -11.62
CA ARG A 70 7.47 9.57 -10.71
C ARG A 70 7.10 9.37 -9.24
N ASP A 71 5.81 9.38 -8.94
CA ASP A 71 5.32 9.20 -7.56
C ASP A 71 5.58 7.77 -7.04
N LEU A 72 5.57 6.74 -7.91
CA LEU A 72 5.86 5.37 -7.47
C LEU A 72 7.30 5.24 -6.96
N LYS A 73 8.25 5.99 -7.52
CA LYS A 73 9.63 5.97 -7.05
C LYS A 73 9.71 6.32 -5.56
N TYR A 74 9.01 7.36 -5.15
CA TYR A 74 9.08 7.88 -3.78
C TYR A 74 8.16 7.16 -2.80
N ILE A 75 7.18 6.42 -3.30
CA ILE A 75 6.18 5.71 -2.49
C ILE A 75 6.51 4.21 -2.39
N LEU A 76 7.05 3.64 -3.46
CA LEU A 76 7.36 2.21 -3.58
C LEU A 76 8.85 1.92 -3.66
N LYS A 77 9.73 2.94 -3.67
CA LYS A 77 11.18 2.81 -3.94
C LYS A 77 11.50 2.27 -5.35
N ARG A 78 10.51 2.25 -6.25
CA ARG A 78 10.63 1.63 -7.58
C ARG A 78 9.73 2.27 -8.64
N THR A 79 9.98 1.93 -9.90
CA THR A 79 9.22 2.46 -11.05
C THR A 79 8.25 1.45 -11.68
N ASP A 80 8.07 0.29 -11.04
CA ASP A 80 7.17 -0.79 -11.42
C ASP A 80 6.22 -1.18 -10.28
N LEU A 81 5.06 -1.75 -10.62
CA LEU A 81 4.14 -2.37 -9.68
C LEU A 81 4.24 -3.88 -9.80
N ARG A 82 4.41 -4.54 -8.66
CA ARG A 82 4.37 -6.01 -8.57
C ARG A 82 3.09 -6.36 -7.84
N ALA A 83 2.01 -6.49 -8.61
CA ALA A 83 0.67 -6.48 -8.06
C ALA A 83 0.01 -7.86 -8.14
N HIS A 84 -0.58 -8.31 -7.05
CA HIS A 84 -1.58 -9.35 -7.10
C HIS A 84 -2.89 -8.76 -7.63
N LYS A 85 -3.65 -9.60 -8.34
CA LYS A 85 -4.97 -9.27 -8.89
C LYS A 85 -5.96 -10.35 -8.47
N TYR A 86 -7.22 -10.00 -8.26
CA TYR A 86 -8.34 -10.94 -8.38
C TYR A 86 -9.58 -10.17 -8.81
N THR A 87 -10.62 -10.89 -9.23
CA THR A 87 -11.90 -10.29 -9.57
C THR A 87 -13.02 -10.84 -8.70
N PHE A 88 -14.07 -10.04 -8.51
CA PHE A 88 -15.32 -10.45 -7.91
C PHE A 88 -16.48 -9.75 -8.61
N VAL A 89 -17.69 -10.30 -8.48
CA VAL A 89 -18.89 -9.81 -9.15
C VAL A 89 -19.86 -9.25 -8.11
N THR A 90 -20.41 -8.08 -8.38
CA THR A 90 -21.56 -7.53 -7.65
C THR A 90 -22.73 -7.32 -8.59
N GLN A 91 -23.95 -7.34 -8.05
CA GLN A 91 -25.14 -6.90 -8.77
C GLN A 91 -25.42 -5.44 -8.41
N ASP A 92 -25.59 -4.60 -9.42
CA ASP A 92 -26.01 -3.23 -9.24
C ASP A 92 -27.48 -3.20 -8.81
N GLY A 93 -27.75 -2.64 -7.62
CA GLY A 93 -29.07 -2.71 -6.97
C GLY A 93 -30.20 -2.12 -7.82
N ASP A 94 -29.91 -1.10 -8.62
CA ASP A 94 -30.92 -0.39 -9.41
C ASP A 94 -31.18 -1.05 -10.78
N SER A 95 -30.17 -1.66 -11.39
CA SER A 95 -30.24 -2.17 -12.75
C SER A 95 -30.23 -3.69 -12.86
N GLY A 96 -29.94 -4.39 -11.75
CA GLY A 96 -29.71 -5.84 -11.72
C GLY A 96 -28.48 -6.27 -12.52
N ARG A 97 -27.72 -5.32 -13.10
CA ARG A 97 -26.59 -5.63 -13.96
C ARG A 97 -25.42 -6.12 -13.14
N GLU A 98 -24.81 -7.19 -13.63
CA GLU A 98 -23.59 -7.70 -13.05
C GLU A 98 -22.42 -6.78 -13.40
N THR A 99 -21.65 -6.42 -12.39
CA THR A 99 -20.44 -5.61 -12.51
C THR A 99 -19.26 -6.39 -11.96
N VAL A 100 -18.23 -6.54 -12.80
CA VAL A 100 -16.98 -7.19 -12.43
C VAL A 100 -16.03 -6.14 -11.88
N HIS A 101 -15.56 -6.35 -10.66
CA HIS A 101 -14.57 -5.50 -9.99
C HIS A 101 -13.23 -6.21 -9.95
N SER A 102 -12.15 -5.48 -10.22
CA SER A 102 -10.77 -6.00 -10.17
C SER A 102 -10.02 -5.38 -9.01
N VAL A 103 -9.65 -6.17 -8.01
CA VAL A 103 -8.84 -5.74 -6.88
C VAL A 103 -7.38 -5.95 -7.20
N LEU A 104 -6.56 -4.91 -7.02
CA LEU A 104 -5.13 -4.95 -7.23
C LEU A 104 -4.42 -4.42 -5.98
N TRP A 105 -3.34 -5.07 -5.59
CA TRP A 105 -2.41 -4.55 -4.58
C TRP A 105 -1.00 -5.01 -4.87
N ASP A 106 -0.06 -4.16 -4.51
CA ASP A 106 1.34 -4.41 -4.62
C ASP A 106 1.78 -5.38 -3.51
N TYR A 107 2.18 -6.60 -3.88
CA TYR A 107 2.39 -7.68 -2.92
C TYR A 107 3.68 -7.54 -2.11
N GLU A 108 4.58 -6.63 -2.50
CA GLU A 108 5.85 -6.38 -1.80
C GLU A 108 5.73 -5.17 -0.86
N THR A 109 5.11 -4.08 -1.31
CA THR A 109 4.99 -2.84 -0.52
C THR A 109 3.70 -2.75 0.28
N GLY A 110 2.65 -3.44 -0.18
CA GLY A 110 1.30 -3.42 0.42
C GLY A 110 0.43 -2.27 -0.03
N HIS A 111 0.80 -1.55 -1.09
CA HIS A 111 -0.08 -0.50 -1.61
C HIS A 111 -1.27 -1.12 -2.31
N VAL A 112 -2.48 -0.70 -1.92
CA VAL A 112 -3.75 -1.24 -2.41
C VAL A 112 -4.42 -0.21 -3.29
N ARG A 113 -4.87 -0.63 -4.47
CA ARG A 113 -5.68 0.20 -5.36
C ARG A 113 -7.11 0.29 -4.83
N ILE A 114 -7.51 1.44 -4.30
CA ILE A 114 -8.80 1.61 -3.59
C ILE A 114 -9.98 1.92 -4.51
N SER A 115 -9.73 2.39 -5.74
CA SER A 115 -10.80 2.83 -6.65
C SER A 115 -11.90 1.77 -6.92
N PRO A 116 -11.59 0.47 -7.05
CA PRO A 116 -12.62 -0.58 -7.19
C PRO A 116 -13.58 -0.65 -6.01
N MET A 117 -13.09 -0.50 -4.77
CA MET A 117 -13.90 -0.60 -3.55
C MET A 117 -14.97 0.49 -3.50
N PHE A 118 -14.63 1.70 -3.92
CA PHE A 118 -15.59 2.80 -4.05
C PHE A 118 -16.62 2.55 -5.16
N LYS A 119 -16.21 1.93 -6.28
CA LYS A 119 -17.12 1.60 -7.39
C LYS A 119 -18.10 0.47 -7.06
N SER A 120 -17.69 -0.47 -6.20
CA SER A 120 -18.52 -1.57 -5.70
C SER A 120 -19.37 -1.22 -4.47
N SER A 121 -19.31 0.04 -4.02
CA SER A 121 -20.09 0.53 -2.88
C SER A 121 -21.59 0.52 -3.18
N GLU A 122 -22.41 0.13 -2.20
CA GLU A 122 -23.88 0.29 -2.25
C GLU A 122 -24.33 1.75 -2.12
N PHE A 123 -23.43 2.64 -1.68
CA PHE A 123 -23.71 4.06 -1.51
C PHE A 123 -23.31 4.89 -2.75
N ASP A 124 -24.29 5.48 -3.44
CA ASP A 124 -24.09 6.32 -4.62
C ASP A 124 -23.16 7.50 -4.41
N ALA A 125 -23.24 8.12 -3.23
CA ALA A 125 -22.37 9.22 -2.86
C ALA A 125 -20.88 8.80 -2.92
N LEU A 126 -20.59 7.53 -2.62
CA LEU A 126 -19.23 7.00 -2.62
C LEU A 126 -18.76 6.53 -4.01
N ARG A 127 -19.68 6.19 -4.93
CA ARG A 127 -19.36 5.77 -6.31
C ARG A 127 -18.80 6.90 -7.18
N LYS A 128 -18.89 8.16 -6.73
CA LYS A 128 -18.42 9.35 -7.47
C LYS A 128 -16.90 9.31 -7.71
N LYS A 129 -16.47 9.72 -8.92
CA LYS A 129 -15.06 9.67 -9.38
C LYS A 129 -14.05 10.33 -8.41
N ASN A 130 -14.44 11.43 -7.76
CA ASN A 130 -13.54 12.21 -6.90
C ASN A 130 -13.55 11.77 -5.43
N THR A 131 -14.44 10.86 -5.02
CA THR A 131 -14.55 10.41 -3.62
C THR A 131 -13.26 9.78 -3.10
N PRO A 132 -12.56 8.88 -3.83
CA PRO A 132 -11.30 8.32 -3.37
C PRO A 132 -10.27 9.40 -3.01
N ARG A 133 -10.08 10.39 -3.88
CA ARG A 133 -9.16 11.51 -3.65
C ARG A 133 -9.52 12.29 -2.39
N ARG A 134 -10.79 12.66 -2.24
CA ARG A 134 -11.29 13.41 -1.08
C ARG A 134 -11.07 12.63 0.22
N CYS A 135 -11.27 11.32 0.21
CA CYS A 135 -11.03 10.46 1.37
C CYS A 135 -9.55 10.41 1.74
N VAL A 136 -8.66 10.25 0.76
CA VAL A 136 -7.21 10.26 0.99
C VAL A 136 -6.76 11.59 1.60
N THR A 137 -7.21 12.71 1.03
CA THR A 137 -6.85 14.04 1.52
C THR A 137 -7.40 14.32 2.92
N ARG A 138 -8.67 13.95 3.19
CA ARG A 138 -9.30 14.14 4.51
C ARG A 138 -8.62 13.34 5.62
N ASN A 139 -8.11 12.15 5.29
CA ASN A 139 -7.38 11.30 6.23
C ASN A 139 -5.88 11.68 6.35
N GLY A 140 -5.44 12.76 5.71
CA GLY A 140 -4.06 13.24 5.81
C GLY A 140 -3.02 12.31 5.19
N LEU A 141 -3.43 11.48 4.22
CA LEU A 141 -2.57 10.48 3.56
C LEU A 141 -1.88 11.02 2.31
N ASN A 142 -1.82 12.34 2.12
CA ASN A 142 -1.33 12.97 0.89
C ASN A 142 0.14 12.64 0.57
N ASP A 143 0.93 12.31 1.59
CA ASP A 143 2.34 11.97 1.43
C ASP A 143 2.59 10.47 1.24
N CYS A 144 1.56 9.63 1.40
CA CYS A 144 1.67 8.17 1.42
C CYS A 144 0.85 7.50 0.32
N TYR A 145 0.27 8.26 -0.63
CA TYR A 145 -0.56 7.70 -1.70
C TYR A 145 0.05 7.93 -3.08
N ALA A 146 -0.12 6.96 -3.98
CA ALA A 146 0.22 7.13 -5.38
C ALA A 146 -1.06 7.33 -6.21
N SER A 147 -1.07 8.34 -7.07
CA SER A 147 -2.11 8.52 -8.09
C SER A 147 -1.56 8.19 -9.46
N ILE A 148 -1.96 7.06 -10.02
CA ILE A 148 -1.52 6.59 -11.33
C ILE A 148 -2.56 7.00 -12.37
N THR A 149 -2.21 7.96 -13.23
CA THR A 149 -3.13 8.55 -14.24
C THR A 149 -2.74 8.27 -15.70
N GLY A 150 -1.83 7.33 -15.93
CA GLY A 150 -1.39 6.90 -17.27
C GLY A 150 -0.76 5.51 -17.25
N GLY A 151 -0.37 5.01 -18.43
CA GLY A 151 0.14 3.64 -18.59
C GLY A 151 -0.98 2.59 -18.57
N ASN A 152 -0.71 1.42 -17.98
CA ASN A 152 -1.66 0.31 -17.95
C ASN A 152 -2.99 0.72 -17.27
N ILE A 153 -4.09 0.62 -18.01
CA ILE A 153 -5.43 1.06 -17.59
C ILE A 153 -5.90 0.36 -16.30
N GLU A 154 -5.58 -0.92 -16.12
CA GLU A 154 -5.97 -1.67 -14.93
C GLU A 154 -5.27 -1.18 -13.66
N ALA A 155 -4.03 -0.69 -13.80
CA ALA A 155 -3.25 -0.15 -12.69
C ALA A 155 -3.61 1.29 -12.33
N GLN A 156 -4.35 2.01 -13.18
CA GLN A 156 -4.74 3.40 -12.92
C GLN A 156 -5.68 3.52 -11.71
N GLY A 157 -5.51 4.61 -10.97
CA GLY A 157 -6.29 4.93 -9.77
C GLY A 157 -5.45 5.39 -8.59
N PHE A 158 -6.09 5.44 -7.43
CA PHE A 158 -5.46 5.79 -6.16
C PHE A 158 -4.97 4.53 -5.45
N TRP A 159 -3.72 4.56 -5.03
CA TRP A 159 -3.06 3.49 -4.29
C TRP A 159 -2.66 4.02 -2.91
N ILE A 160 -3.08 3.33 -1.85
CA ILE A 160 -2.74 3.70 -0.47
C ILE A 160 -2.18 2.51 0.31
N PRO A 161 -1.46 2.71 1.41
CA PRO A 161 -0.86 1.64 2.18
C PRO A 161 -1.91 0.70 2.77
N TYR A 162 -1.58 -0.59 2.84
CA TYR A 162 -2.48 -1.67 3.28
C TYR A 162 -3.28 -1.36 4.54
N LEU A 163 -2.62 -0.84 5.59
CA LEU A 163 -3.27 -0.52 6.85
C LEU A 163 -4.37 0.54 6.68
N ALA A 164 -4.06 1.61 5.94
CA ALA A 164 -5.05 2.64 5.61
C ALA A 164 -6.18 2.08 4.73
N ALA A 165 -5.86 1.22 3.76
CA ALA A 165 -6.86 0.58 2.91
C ALA A 165 -7.81 -0.32 3.72
N LYS A 166 -7.28 -1.18 4.60
CA LYS A 166 -8.07 -2.06 5.47
C LYS A 166 -8.98 -1.25 6.39
N ALA A 167 -8.43 -0.24 7.07
CA ALA A 167 -9.19 0.64 7.98
C ALA A 167 -10.26 1.48 7.25
N LEU A 168 -9.96 1.94 6.03
CA LEU A 168 -10.93 2.71 5.24
C LEU A 168 -12.06 1.81 4.74
N CYS A 169 -11.74 0.65 4.16
CA CYS A 169 -12.73 -0.26 3.60
C CYS A 169 -13.65 -0.84 4.67
N SER A 170 -13.17 -1.08 5.90
CA SER A 170 -14.02 -1.60 6.98
C SER A 170 -15.20 -0.69 7.33
N ARG A 171 -15.12 0.59 6.98
CA ARG A 171 -16.14 1.59 7.30
C ARG A 171 -17.23 1.79 6.26
N PHE A 172 -17.14 1.18 5.07
CA PHE A 172 -18.19 1.28 4.06
C PHE A 172 -18.38 0.04 3.19
N CYS A 173 -17.46 -0.92 3.21
CA CYS A 173 -17.52 -2.13 2.39
C CYS A 173 -18.24 -3.29 3.08
N TYR A 174 -19.20 -3.03 3.97
CA TYR A 174 -19.90 -4.12 4.67
C TYR A 174 -20.58 -5.09 3.69
N ASN A 175 -21.26 -4.58 2.66
CA ASN A 175 -21.95 -5.39 1.66
C ASN A 175 -21.04 -6.34 0.86
N ILE A 176 -19.77 -5.97 0.66
CA ILE A 176 -18.77 -6.74 -0.10
C ILE A 176 -17.65 -7.29 0.79
N ARG A 177 -17.82 -7.27 2.12
CA ARG A 177 -16.74 -7.55 3.09
C ARG A 177 -16.07 -8.91 2.86
N ASP A 178 -16.86 -9.93 2.51
CA ASP A 178 -16.35 -11.27 2.24
C ASP A 178 -15.54 -11.31 0.94
N ALA A 179 -15.94 -10.55 -0.07
CA ALA A 179 -15.21 -10.41 -1.33
C ALA A 179 -13.84 -9.73 -1.17
N LEU A 180 -13.63 -9.01 -0.06
CA LEU A 180 -12.37 -8.33 0.27
C LEU A 180 -11.48 -9.13 1.22
N SER A 181 -11.95 -10.29 1.73
CA SER A 181 -11.12 -11.15 2.56
C SER A 181 -9.86 -11.72 1.88
N PRO A 182 -9.80 -11.96 0.53
CA PRO A 182 -8.57 -12.42 -0.10
C PRO A 182 -7.38 -11.44 0.05
N ILE A 183 -7.67 -10.14 0.17
CA ILE A 183 -6.65 -9.11 0.41
C ILE A 183 -6.51 -8.77 1.90
N PHE A 184 -7.62 -8.59 2.63
CA PHE A 184 -7.57 -8.04 4.00
C PHE A 184 -7.56 -9.08 5.12
N GLY A 185 -7.68 -10.37 4.78
CA GLY A 185 -7.69 -11.47 5.74
C GLY A 185 -9.09 -12.00 6.05
N ASN A 186 -9.11 -13.21 6.61
CA ASN A 186 -10.34 -13.91 7.02
C ASN A 186 -11.08 -13.19 8.17
N ASP A 187 -10.41 -12.32 8.91
CA ASP A 187 -10.95 -11.50 10.01
C ASP A 187 -11.68 -10.24 9.52
N PHE A 188 -11.48 -9.86 8.26
CA PHE A 188 -11.99 -8.61 7.71
C PHE A 188 -13.53 -8.48 7.76
N PRO A 189 -14.33 -9.54 7.47
CA PRO A 189 -15.78 -9.47 7.62
C PRO A 189 -16.24 -9.09 9.04
N ALA A 190 -15.61 -9.65 10.07
CA ALA A 190 -15.92 -9.34 11.46
C ALA A 190 -15.50 -7.91 11.83
N LEU A 191 -14.37 -7.43 11.28
CA LEU A 191 -13.96 -6.03 11.41
C LEU A 191 -15.02 -5.08 10.83
N CYS A 192 -15.54 -5.36 9.63
CA CYS A 192 -16.60 -4.55 9.02
C CYS A 192 -17.88 -4.51 9.87
N GLU A 193 -18.29 -5.64 10.46
CA GLU A 193 -19.46 -5.71 11.35
C GLU A 193 -19.28 -4.82 12.59
N ARG A 194 -18.10 -4.89 13.21
CA ARG A 194 -17.78 -4.07 14.39
C ARG A 194 -17.78 -2.58 14.06
N GLU A 195 -17.12 -2.18 12.96
CA GLU A 195 -17.08 -0.78 12.54
C GLU A 195 -18.47 -0.25 12.17
N ARG A 196 -19.26 -1.05 11.44
CA ARG A 196 -20.65 -0.69 11.11
C ARG A 196 -21.49 -0.50 12.36
N SER A 197 -21.40 -1.42 13.32
CA SER A 197 -22.12 -1.32 14.59
C SER A 197 -21.73 -0.06 15.37
N LYS A 198 -20.43 0.25 15.46
CA LYS A 198 -19.90 1.47 16.09
C LYS A 198 -20.43 2.75 15.42
N ILE A 199 -20.42 2.80 14.08
CA ILE A 199 -20.91 3.96 13.32
C ILE A 199 -22.40 4.18 13.55
N LEU A 200 -23.18 3.09 13.56
CA LEU A 200 -24.63 3.16 13.78
C LEU A 200 -24.97 3.54 15.23
N SER A 201 -24.21 3.07 16.22
CA SER A 201 -24.41 3.46 17.63
C SER A 201 -24.10 4.93 17.89
N ASP A 202 -23.16 5.52 17.13
CA ASP A 202 -22.86 6.96 17.17
C ASP A 202 -23.96 7.83 16.53
N GLY A 203 -25.03 7.22 15.99
CA GLY A 203 -26.10 7.91 15.27
C GLY A 203 -25.66 8.47 13.90
N LYS A 204 -24.51 8.02 13.38
CA LYS A 204 -23.97 8.49 12.10
C LYS A 204 -24.50 7.64 10.94
N GLY A 205 -24.69 8.26 9.79
CA GLY A 205 -25.06 7.56 8.56
C GLY A 205 -23.90 6.69 8.05
N TYR A 206 -24.02 5.37 8.18
CA TYR A 206 -23.08 4.42 7.58
C TYR A 206 -22.98 4.64 6.06
N GLY A 207 -21.78 4.63 5.51
CA GLY A 207 -21.56 4.90 4.08
C GLY A 207 -21.55 6.38 3.67
N SER A 208 -21.62 7.30 4.64
CA SER A 208 -21.39 8.73 4.40
C SER A 208 -19.89 9.05 4.35
N GLU A 209 -19.49 10.06 3.58
CA GLU A 209 -18.08 10.48 3.52
C GLU A 209 -17.51 10.91 4.90
N GLU A 210 -18.36 11.39 5.80
CA GLU A 210 -17.97 11.79 7.17
C GLU A 210 -17.54 10.58 8.01
N THR A 211 -18.17 9.43 7.78
CA THR A 211 -17.81 8.19 8.49
C THR A 211 -16.51 7.55 8.01
N LEU A 212 -15.96 7.99 6.87
CA LEU A 212 -14.72 7.45 6.27
C LEU A 212 -13.41 7.93 6.92
N GLN A 213 -13.49 8.57 8.09
CA GLN A 213 -12.33 9.10 8.78
C GLN A 213 -11.64 8.00 9.62
N ILE A 214 -10.47 7.52 9.21
CA ILE A 214 -9.76 6.43 9.90
C ILE A 214 -9.08 6.94 11.19
N GLU A 215 -8.81 6.01 12.12
CA GLU A 215 -8.17 6.30 13.40
C GLU A 215 -6.78 6.94 13.20
N SER A 216 -6.44 7.97 14.00
CA SER A 216 -5.18 8.71 13.86
C SER A 216 -3.95 7.81 14.02
N SER A 217 -4.02 6.81 14.91
CA SER A 217 -2.96 5.83 15.11
C SER A 217 -2.61 5.05 13.83
N VAL A 218 -3.61 4.77 12.98
CA VAL A 218 -3.38 4.12 11.67
C VAL A 218 -2.69 5.07 10.71
N VAL A 219 -3.09 6.35 10.69
CA VAL A 219 -2.44 7.38 9.87
C VAL A 219 -0.98 7.56 10.28
N ASP A 220 -0.72 7.61 11.58
CA ASP A 220 0.63 7.78 12.13
C ASP A 220 1.53 6.58 11.81
N ALA A 221 1.01 5.36 11.95
CA ALA A 221 1.74 4.14 11.58
C ALA A 221 2.09 4.12 10.08
N VAL A 222 1.14 4.51 9.23
CA VAL A 222 1.35 4.58 7.78
C VAL A 222 2.40 5.64 7.41
N LYS A 223 2.33 6.82 8.02
CA LYS A 223 3.32 7.89 7.81
C LYS A 223 4.70 7.50 8.30
N ALA A 224 4.79 6.84 9.45
CA ALA A 224 6.06 6.37 9.97
C ALA A 224 6.69 5.32 9.03
N LYS A 225 5.89 4.39 8.48
CA LYS A 225 6.37 3.45 7.45
C LYS A 225 6.90 4.19 6.22
N GLN A 226 6.15 5.19 5.75
CA GLN A 226 6.51 5.97 4.57
C GLN A 226 7.82 6.76 4.81
N ALA A 227 8.01 7.32 6.00
CA ALA A 227 9.25 8.02 6.36
C ALA A 227 10.47 7.09 6.29
N VAL A 228 10.34 5.83 6.74
CA VAL A 228 11.41 4.83 6.61
C VAL A 228 11.78 4.58 5.14
N VAL A 229 10.78 4.43 4.26
CA VAL A 229 11.01 4.23 2.81
C VAL A 229 11.73 5.44 2.21
N GLU A 230 11.32 6.65 2.56
CA GLU A 230 11.96 7.89 2.07
C GLU A 230 13.42 8.01 2.53
N TRP A 231 13.72 7.62 3.76
CA TRP A 231 15.09 7.54 4.27
C TRP A 231 15.94 6.55 3.49
N GLN A 232 15.42 5.36 3.20
CA GLN A 232 16.15 4.37 2.40
C GLN A 232 16.48 4.90 1.01
N ILE A 233 15.55 5.60 0.36
CA ILE A 233 15.79 6.26 -0.93
C ILE A 233 16.89 7.32 -0.81
N TYR A 234 16.84 8.14 0.24
CA TYR A 234 17.85 9.17 0.46
C TYR A 234 19.25 8.59 0.64
N VAL A 235 19.38 7.53 1.44
CA VAL A 235 20.67 6.86 1.68
C VAL A 235 21.24 6.28 0.39
N GLU A 236 20.40 5.65 -0.44
CA GLU A 236 20.84 5.02 -1.69
C GLU A 236 21.18 6.02 -2.81
N GLU A 237 20.38 7.09 -2.94
CA GLU A 237 20.51 7.99 -4.08
C GLU A 237 21.19 9.32 -3.74
N GLY A 238 21.35 9.64 -2.45
CA GLY A 238 21.86 10.93 -1.99
C GLY A 238 20.94 12.12 -2.27
N VAL A 239 19.70 11.88 -2.72
CA VAL A 239 18.73 12.91 -3.13
C VAL A 239 17.51 12.88 -2.19
N VAL A 240 17.37 13.91 -1.33
CA VAL A 240 16.05 14.28 -0.79
C VAL A 240 15.48 15.35 -1.71
N ARG A 241 14.17 15.33 -1.97
CA ARG A 241 13.56 16.52 -2.54
C ARG A 241 13.68 17.69 -1.54
N ALA A 242 14.10 18.85 -2.01
CA ALA A 242 14.29 20.04 -1.16
C ALA A 242 13.02 20.42 -0.36
N ASP A 243 11.81 20.12 -0.87
CA ASP A 243 10.53 20.38 -0.19
C ASP A 243 10.21 19.43 0.98
N ARG A 244 10.99 18.34 1.12
CA ARG A 244 10.84 17.33 2.18
C ARG A 244 12.05 17.18 3.09
N GLN A 245 13.19 17.79 2.74
CA GLN A 245 14.41 17.72 3.52
C GLN A 245 14.24 18.28 4.95
N GLU A 246 13.41 19.31 5.13
CA GLU A 246 13.11 19.89 6.45
C GLU A 246 12.10 19.09 7.28
N LYS A 247 11.49 18.03 6.73
CA LYS A 247 10.34 17.33 7.35
C LYS A 247 10.63 15.91 7.81
N LEU A 248 11.76 15.32 7.41
CA LEU A 248 12.07 13.94 7.76
C LEU A 248 12.74 13.89 9.15
N PRO A 249 12.16 13.18 10.14
CA PRO A 249 12.83 12.96 11.42
C PRO A 249 14.10 12.13 11.20
N PRO A 250 15.11 12.16 12.09
CA PRO A 250 16.27 11.28 11.98
C PRO A 250 15.88 9.81 11.75
N ILE A 251 16.64 9.06 10.95
CA ILE A 251 16.27 7.68 10.56
C ILE A 251 15.99 6.77 11.78
N GLU A 252 16.76 6.92 12.86
CA GLU A 252 16.55 6.19 14.11
C GLU A 252 15.22 6.56 14.77
N ASP A 253 14.82 7.83 14.72
CA ASP A 253 13.55 8.30 15.27
C ASP A 253 12.37 7.89 14.38
N ALA A 254 12.53 7.89 13.06
CA ALA A 254 11.56 7.35 12.11
C ALA A 254 11.28 5.86 12.38
N TRP A 255 12.35 5.07 12.59
CA TRP A 255 12.22 3.65 12.93
C TRP A 255 11.60 3.44 14.31
N LYS A 256 12.06 4.16 15.35
CA LYS A 256 11.46 4.09 16.69
C LYS A 256 9.96 4.44 16.66
N GLN A 257 9.60 5.51 15.95
CA GLN A 257 8.21 5.93 15.79
C GLN A 257 7.40 4.88 15.02
N TYR A 258 7.94 4.31 13.95
CA TYR A 258 7.29 3.22 13.21
C TYR A 258 7.05 1.99 14.09
N LEU A 259 8.07 1.53 14.82
CA LEU A 259 7.95 0.39 15.72
C LEU A 259 6.94 0.63 16.83
N ALA A 260 6.94 1.82 17.43
CA ALA A 260 6.01 2.20 18.50
C ALA A 260 4.56 2.29 18.00
N THR A 261 4.32 2.91 16.84
CA THR A 261 2.99 3.10 16.26
C THR A 261 2.38 1.81 15.71
N CYS A 262 3.21 0.87 15.26
CA CYS A 262 2.74 -0.41 14.76
C CYS A 262 2.38 -1.42 15.86
N LYS A 263 2.78 -1.15 17.12
CA LYS A 263 2.58 -2.07 18.25
C LYS A 263 1.08 -2.32 18.47
N GLY A 264 0.65 -3.57 18.27
CA GLY A 264 -0.74 -4.00 18.43
C GLY A 264 -1.59 -3.96 17.15
N LEU A 265 -1.04 -3.55 16.00
CA LEU A 265 -1.73 -3.66 14.72
C LEU A 265 -1.54 -5.04 14.09
N SER A 266 -2.60 -5.58 13.48
CA SER A 266 -2.53 -6.84 12.73
C SER A 266 -1.82 -6.62 11.39
N MET A 267 -0.58 -7.11 11.27
CA MET A 267 0.25 -7.04 10.06
C MET A 267 0.46 -8.44 9.44
N PRO A 268 0.73 -8.54 8.12
CA PRO A 268 1.07 -9.81 7.50
C PRO A 268 2.33 -10.44 8.13
N PRO A 269 2.45 -11.79 8.17
CA PRO A 269 3.53 -12.51 8.86
C PRO A 269 4.96 -12.30 8.35
N ARG A 270 5.17 -11.66 7.20
CA ARG A 270 6.52 -11.29 6.72
C ARG A 270 6.88 -9.83 7.02
N LEU A 271 5.89 -9.09 7.50
CA LEU A 271 6.05 -7.76 8.08
C LEU A 271 5.86 -7.79 9.60
N SER A 272 5.58 -8.96 10.18
CA SER A 272 5.83 -9.16 11.60
C SER A 272 7.32 -8.97 11.84
N TYR A 273 7.57 -8.20 12.88
CA TYR A 273 8.86 -7.67 13.28
C TYR A 273 9.98 -8.70 13.15
N PRO A 274 11.20 -8.29 12.74
CA PRO A 274 12.35 -9.06 13.16
C PRO A 274 12.32 -9.09 14.70
N GLU A 275 12.25 -10.29 15.29
CA GLU A 275 12.29 -10.47 16.75
C GLU A 275 13.58 -9.92 17.37
N SER A 276 14.57 -9.62 16.53
CA SER A 276 15.84 -8.99 16.89
C SER A 276 16.26 -7.96 15.82
N PRO A 277 16.54 -6.69 16.20
CA PRO A 277 17.02 -5.65 15.28
C PRO A 277 18.42 -5.87 14.69
N LEU A 278 19.07 -7.02 14.88
CA LEU A 278 20.54 -7.07 14.81
C LEU A 278 21.15 -7.78 13.59
N GLU A 279 20.54 -8.79 12.98
CA GLU A 279 21.33 -9.62 12.04
C GLU A 279 21.26 -9.22 10.56
N GLN A 280 20.35 -8.33 10.16
CA GLN A 280 20.30 -7.81 8.78
C GLN A 280 20.28 -6.28 8.67
N GLN A 281 20.26 -5.57 9.81
CA GLN A 281 20.28 -4.11 9.85
C GLN A 281 21.62 -3.54 10.30
N GLU A 282 22.56 -4.32 10.84
CA GLU A 282 23.86 -3.78 11.25
C GLU A 282 24.61 -3.17 10.06
N ALA A 283 24.64 -3.83 8.90
CA ALA A 283 25.29 -3.26 7.71
C ALA A 283 24.60 -1.98 7.21
N GLU A 284 23.27 -1.90 7.28
CA GLU A 284 22.49 -0.75 6.82
C GLU A 284 22.57 0.43 7.81
N ILE A 285 22.55 0.15 9.11
CA ILE A 285 22.74 1.12 10.20
C ILE A 285 24.19 1.60 10.22
N GLN A 286 25.18 0.71 10.01
CA GLN A 286 26.58 1.07 9.90
C GLN A 286 26.83 1.91 8.64
N ALA A 287 26.23 1.55 7.50
CA ALA A 287 26.32 2.35 6.28
C ALA A 287 25.69 3.73 6.45
N ALA A 288 24.53 3.83 7.12
CA ALA A 288 23.91 5.10 7.44
C ALA A 288 24.76 5.94 8.41
N LYS A 289 25.35 5.32 9.46
CA LYS A 289 26.29 5.98 10.38
C LYS A 289 27.53 6.49 9.67
N ILE A 290 28.16 5.66 8.84
CA ILE A 290 29.36 6.02 8.05
C ILE A 290 29.03 7.17 7.09
N LEU A 291 27.86 7.18 6.44
CA LEU A 291 27.43 8.26 5.56
C LEU A 291 27.12 9.57 6.29
N ILE A 292 26.66 9.50 7.54
CA ILE A 292 26.46 10.66 8.42
C ILE A 292 27.81 11.22 8.86
N GLU A 293 28.75 10.36 9.28
CA GLU A 293 30.12 10.75 9.67
C GLU A 293 30.91 11.34 8.49
N LEU A 294 30.78 10.77 7.29
CA LEU A 294 31.45 11.27 6.07
C LEU A 294 30.90 12.61 5.56
N ARG A 295 29.68 13.01 5.96
CA ARG A 295 29.01 14.23 5.47
C ARG A 295 28.90 15.35 6.52
N TYR A 296 28.97 15.02 7.81
CA TYR A 296 28.91 15.95 8.94
C TYR A 296 30.14 15.91 9.85
N GLY A 297 31.19 15.16 9.48
CA GLY A 297 32.51 15.21 10.11
C GLY A 297 33.19 16.55 9.83
N ASP A 298 32.76 17.58 10.56
CA ASP A 298 33.50 18.77 11.01
C ASP A 298 32.54 19.93 11.39
N SER A 299 31.39 19.63 11.99
CA SER A 299 30.58 20.67 12.64
C SER A 299 30.31 20.27 14.09
N GLU A 300 31.15 20.79 14.99
CA GLU A 300 30.95 20.77 16.43
C GLU A 300 29.55 21.30 16.78
N TRP A 301 28.71 20.47 17.39
CA TRP A 301 27.47 20.92 18.01
C TRP A 301 27.78 21.64 19.33
N PRO A 302 27.12 22.77 19.65
CA PRO A 302 27.36 23.47 20.90
C PRO A 302 26.85 22.64 22.07
N VAL A 303 27.76 22.32 22.99
CA VAL A 303 27.46 21.71 24.28
C VAL A 303 26.62 22.69 25.08
N PHE A 304 25.33 22.38 25.27
CA PHE A 304 24.52 23.06 26.27
C PHE A 304 25.08 22.70 27.65
N GLN A 305 25.85 23.61 28.24
CA GLN A 305 26.17 23.57 29.66
C GLN A 305 24.92 23.97 30.45
N SER A 306 24.49 23.07 31.32
CA SER A 306 23.49 23.34 32.33
C SER A 306 24.12 24.18 33.44
N SER A 307 23.55 25.36 33.69
CA SER A 307 23.68 26.13 34.94
C SER A 307 22.43 26.99 35.07
#